data_AF-A0A7K2MQ20-F1
#
_entry.id   AF-A0A7K2MQ20-F1
#
_cell.length_a   1.000
_cell.length_b   1.000
_cell.length_c   1.000
_cell.angle_alpha   90.00
_cell.angle_beta   90.00
_cell.angle_gamma   90.00
#
_symmetry.space_group_name_H-M   'P 1'
#
loop_
_entity.id
_entity.type
_entity.pdbx_description
1 polymer ?
#
loop_
_entity_poly.entity_id
_entity_poly.type
_entity_poly.pdbx_seq_one_letter_code
_entity_poly.pdbx_strand_id
1 'polypeptide(L)' 'MAANNRRMSGKKGAQVGSGGKRRRGLEGKGPTPPAEMRKGHAKQRAANAKARRATGRPQQ' A
#
# COMPACT_ATOMS: atom_id res chain seq x y z
N MET A 1 -20.93 21.85 32.67
CA MET A 1 -20.88 22.55 31.35
C MET A 1 -19.47 23.00 31.06
N ALA A 2 -19.07 22.92 29.80
CA ALA A 2 -17.71 23.09 29.31
C ALA A 2 -17.12 24.49 29.50
N ALA A 3 -15.80 24.55 29.73
CA ALA A 3 -14.95 25.62 29.23
C ALA A 3 -13.70 25.02 28.60
N ASN A 4 -13.92 24.09 27.65
CA ASN A 4 -12.86 23.65 26.75
C ASN A 4 -12.53 24.87 25.88
N ASN A 5 -11.39 25.50 26.17
CA ASN A 5 -10.95 26.76 25.57
C ASN A 5 -10.65 26.54 24.08
N ARG A 6 -11.70 26.59 23.25
CA ARG A 6 -11.68 26.43 21.77
C ARG A 6 -10.79 27.45 21.04
N ARG A 7 -10.12 28.37 21.75
CA ARG A 7 -9.34 29.47 21.17
C ARG A 7 -7.83 29.27 21.25
N MET A 8 -7.34 28.26 21.96
CA MET A 8 -5.92 27.94 21.91
C MET A 8 -5.73 26.68 21.08
N SER A 9 -5.30 26.87 19.82
CA SER A 9 -4.73 25.80 19.02
C SER A 9 -3.58 25.19 19.81
N GLY A 10 -3.82 24.04 20.45
CA GLY A 10 -2.86 23.30 21.26
C GLY A 10 -1.77 22.67 20.40
N LYS A 11 -1.04 23.49 19.63
CA LYS A 11 0.17 23.03 18.95
C LYS A 11 1.28 22.98 19.98
N LYS A 12 1.51 21.78 20.52
CA LYS A 12 2.64 21.49 21.40
C LYS A 12 3.93 21.64 20.58
N GLY A 13 4.53 22.83 20.67
CA GLY A 13 5.80 23.16 20.05
C GLY A 13 5.78 23.27 18.53
N ALA A 14 6.91 23.75 17.98
CA ALA A 14 7.10 23.82 16.54
C ALA A 14 7.05 22.40 15.94
N GLN A 15 6.17 22.18 14.97
CA GLN A 15 6.22 21.00 14.11
C GLN A 15 7.55 21.04 13.37
N VAL A 16 8.51 20.22 13.79
CA VAL A 16 9.76 20.04 13.04
C VAL A 16 9.35 19.62 11.62
N GLY A 17 9.60 20.50 10.64
CA GLY A 17 9.22 20.29 9.26
C GLY A 17 9.83 19.00 8.70
N SER A 18 9.46 18.66 7.47
CA SER A 18 9.94 17.47 6.75
C SER A 18 11.46 17.42 6.47
N GLY A 19 12.28 18.22 7.17
CA GLY A 19 13.73 18.38 6.98
C GLY A 19 14.54 17.08 6.97
N GLY A 20 14.03 16.00 7.55
CA GLY A 20 14.63 14.65 7.49
C GLY A 20 13.83 13.58 6.74
N LYS A 21 12.63 13.90 6.21
CA LYS A 21 11.70 12.91 5.61
C LYS A 21 11.87 12.73 4.09
N ARG A 22 12.96 13.23 3.49
CA ARG A 22 13.21 13.05 2.04
C ARG A 22 13.58 11.62 1.64
N ARG A 23 14.04 10.78 2.57
CA ARG A 23 14.64 9.49 2.18
C ARG A 23 13.68 8.33 1.92
N ARG A 24 12.46 8.34 2.48
CA ARG A 24 11.48 7.25 2.22
C ARG A 24 10.99 7.19 0.77
N GLY A 25 11.04 8.31 0.05
CA GLY A 25 10.76 8.36 -1.39
C GLY A 25 11.98 8.07 -2.27
N LEU A 26 13.18 8.19 -1.70
CA LEU A 26 14.46 7.93 -2.36
C LEU A 26 14.94 6.49 -2.14
N GLU A 27 14.39 5.79 -1.15
CA GLU A 27 14.53 4.34 -1.00
C GLU A 27 13.83 3.66 -2.18
N GLY A 28 14.61 3.08 -3.08
CA GLY A 28 14.07 2.27 -4.17
C GLY A 28 13.25 1.13 -3.59
N LYS A 29 11.95 1.06 -3.92
CA LYS A 29 10.99 0.06 -3.42
C LYS A 29 11.24 -1.37 -3.95
N GLY A 30 12.49 -1.67 -4.31
CA GLY A 30 12.88 -2.86 -5.05
C GLY A 30 12.40 -2.84 -6.50
N PRO A 31 12.81 -3.84 -7.30
CA PRO A 31 12.26 -4.03 -8.64
C PRO A 31 10.75 -4.26 -8.56
N THR A 32 10.00 -3.73 -9.53
CA THR A 32 8.56 -4.02 -9.61
C THR A 32 8.38 -5.53 -9.83
N PRO A 33 7.61 -6.25 -8.99
CA PRO A 33 7.47 -7.70 -9.07
C PRO A 33 7.02 -8.14 -10.48
N PRO A 34 7.30 -9.37 -10.93
CA PRO A 34 6.87 -9.85 -12.24
C PRO A 34 5.35 -9.80 -12.38
N ALA A 35 4.88 -9.63 -13.62
CA ALA A 35 3.48 -9.35 -13.94
C ALA A 35 2.47 -10.42 -13.47
N GLU A 36 2.94 -11.64 -13.21
CA GLU A 36 2.16 -12.74 -12.66
C GLU A 36 1.96 -12.61 -11.14
N MET A 37 2.87 -11.95 -10.43
CA MET A 37 2.80 -11.72 -8.98
C MET A 37 2.25 -10.34 -8.60
N ARG A 38 2.09 -9.42 -9.58
CA ARG A 38 1.48 -8.10 -9.37
C ARG A 38 -0.01 -8.23 -9.07
N LYS A 39 -0.42 -7.81 -7.86
CA LYS A 39 -1.85 -7.74 -7.46
C LYS A 39 -2.65 -6.89 -8.46
N GLY A 40 -3.72 -7.47 -9.02
CA GLY A 40 -4.63 -6.78 -9.94
C GLY A 40 -4.13 -6.69 -11.39
N HIS A 41 -3.00 -7.31 -11.73
CA HIS A 41 -2.48 -7.34 -13.10
C HIS A 41 -3.19 -8.41 -13.95
N ALA A 42 -3.32 -8.18 -15.26
CA ALA A 42 -4.01 -9.10 -16.18
C ALA A 42 -3.36 -10.49 -16.21
N LYS A 43 -2.02 -10.55 -16.24
CA LYS A 43 -1.26 -11.81 -16.20
C LYS A 43 -1.46 -12.59 -14.90
N GLN A 44 -1.52 -11.92 -13.75
CA GLN A 44 -1.89 -12.56 -12.48
C GLN A 44 -3.28 -13.19 -12.57
N ARG A 45 -4.28 -12.45 -13.07
CA ARG A 45 -5.64 -12.97 -13.24
C ARG A 45 -5.67 -14.21 -14.16
N ALA A 46 -4.95 -14.15 -15.28
CA ALA A 46 -4.85 -15.26 -16.22
C ALA A 46 -4.16 -16.49 -15.59
N ALA A 47 -3.06 -16.31 -14.86
CA ALA A 47 -2.36 -17.39 -14.16
C ALA A 47 -3.28 -18.07 -13.12
N ASN A 48 -3.98 -17.27 -12.30
CA ASN A 48 -4.94 -17.79 -11.32
C ASN A 48 -6.10 -18.55 -11.99
N ALA A 49 -6.62 -18.06 -13.12
CA ALA A 49 -7.66 -18.75 -13.88
C ALA A 49 -7.17 -20.08 -14.46
N LYS A 50 -5.94 -20.12 -15.00
CA LYS A 50 -5.30 -21.35 -15.49
C LYS A 50 -5.14 -22.38 -14.36
N ALA A 51 -4.65 -21.96 -13.20
CA ALA A 51 -4.49 -22.84 -12.03
C ALA A 51 -5.84 -23.44 -11.58
N ARG A 52 -6.90 -22.61 -11.48
CA ARG A 52 -8.25 -23.09 -11.14
C ARG A 52 -8.82 -24.09 -12.13
N ARG A 53 -8.59 -23.90 -13.43
CA ARG A 53 -9.03 -24.84 -14.47
C ARG A 53 -8.29 -26.18 -14.39
N ALA A 54 -7.00 -26.15 -14.04
CA ALA A 54 -6.20 -27.35 -13.87
C ALA A 54 -6.65 -28.18 -12.66
N THR A 55 -7.04 -27.53 -11.56
CA THR A 55 -7.50 -28.21 -10.34
C THR A 55 -8.96 -28.65 -10.40
N GLY A 56 -9.79 -27.97 -11.20
CA GLY A 56 -11.24 -28.18 -11.24
C GLY A 56 -11.73 -29.13 -12.34
N ARG A 57 -10.85 -29.72 -13.15
CA ARG A 57 -11.24 -30.69 -14.18
C ARG A 57 -11.10 -32.11 -13.61
N PRO A 58 -12.19 -32.76 -13.15
CA PRO A 58 -12.16 -34.19 -12.97
C PRO A 58 -11.87 -34.82 -14.34
N GLN A 59 -10.81 -35.62 -14.41
CA GLN A 59 -10.56 -36.50 -15.54
C GLN A 59 -11.67 -37.55 -15.48
N GLN A 60 -12.66 -37.42 -16.37
CA GLN A 60 -13.61 -38.49 -16.66
C GLN A 60 -12.95 -39.49 -17.59
#